data_AF-A0A9N7AQQ8-F1
#
_entry.id   AF-A0A9N7AQQ8-F1
#
_cell.length_a   1.000
_cell.length_b   1.000
_cell.length_c   1.000
_cell.angle_alpha   90.00
_cell.angle_beta   90.00
_cell.angle_gamma   90.00
#
_symmetry.space_group_name_H-M   'P 1'
#
loop_
_entity.id
_entity.type
_entity.pdbx_description
1 polymer ?
#
loop_
_entity_poly.entity_id
_entity_poly.type
_entity_poly.pdbx_seq_one_letter_code
_entity_poly.pdbx_strand_id
1 'polypeptide(L)'
;MVKRFIIPILCSVSILGFSGCNGKGNIETNKQVKAIKKVSKLYKIWNVENKTNVKYGFIDNMGKVIIKPKFQNAQDQQGKFCLIQSDFKSGYLDNKGNIIIDIKYDDIWDIGHRLFKVKIENKVGLIDTSGKEIVKAKYDDIEECSKGVICITSNNKKGVYIIKTGKFIEPKFEKIDLLSEGILPVMVNGKWGAINENGDMVIEPKFLDMYPCQEGLLGVKLPSGWNYINKKGEFISKDNLEEVSYAFENGFGGIKLNNKWGIIDKQGKIVVTPKFDMNIVNPDFVKQKLIPVCINKKWGVVDNNFKEMIKPNFDELNDFSNGLSPVKLNGKWGTIDKDGKIIINAQYDDRVWFNKDYAIVKLNNKYGAIDKKGRYILEPKYNKICPMEDDNILINHNSKWGLMDANKNIIIKYNYDDILPVNNNFIVKINNKCGIIDRNENYIVPLKYDEIMKRELGGINGYEVILNNKHGFIDENGHVIIDPKYTEVTFKEDLVLVFDEENNKFKYLNNKGETVWTSNEGKVF
;
A
#
# COMPACT_ATOMS: atom_id res chain seq x y z
N MET A 1 34.79 17.26 0.45
CA MET A 1 35.35 15.94 0.80
C MET A 1 34.42 15.31 1.84
N VAL A 2 33.40 14.56 1.40
CA VAL A 2 32.44 13.85 2.27
C VAL A 2 32.15 12.52 1.58
N LYS A 3 32.62 11.41 2.17
CA LYS A 3 32.38 10.04 1.69
C LYS A 3 30.96 9.64 2.08
N ARG A 4 30.08 9.43 1.09
CA ARG A 4 28.80 8.73 1.24
C ARG A 4 29.07 7.24 1.44
N PHE A 5 28.69 6.71 2.59
CA PHE A 5 28.58 5.27 2.81
C PHE A 5 27.38 4.73 2.04
N ILE A 6 27.64 3.80 1.12
CA ILE A 6 26.65 2.96 0.45
C ILE A 6 26.28 1.85 1.43
N ILE A 7 25.00 1.79 1.83
CA ILE A 7 24.44 0.69 2.62
C ILE A 7 24.00 -0.39 1.61
N PRO A 8 24.53 -1.63 1.67
CA PRO A 8 24.04 -2.72 0.85
C PRO A 8 22.67 -3.18 1.34
N ILE A 9 21.75 -3.36 0.39
CA ILE A 9 20.40 -3.91 0.58
C ILE A 9 20.57 -5.37 1.04
N LEU A 10 20.59 -5.58 2.35
CA LEU A 10 20.31 -6.87 2.96
C LEU A 10 18.79 -7.00 3.04
N CYS A 11 18.25 -8.07 2.44
CA CYS A 11 16.88 -8.54 2.58
C CYS A 11 16.52 -8.69 4.07
N SER A 12 16.08 -7.60 4.68
CA SER A 12 15.19 -7.62 5.82
C SER A 12 13.80 -7.86 5.25
N VAL A 13 13.35 -9.11 5.29
CA VAL A 13 11.92 -9.39 5.27
C VAL A 13 11.40 -8.87 6.60
N SER A 14 11.09 -7.58 6.63
CA SER A 14 10.14 -7.01 7.58
C SER A 14 8.82 -7.74 7.32
N ILE A 15 8.47 -8.63 8.24
CA ILE A 15 7.13 -9.21 8.33
C ILE A 15 6.22 -8.06 8.77
N LEU A 16 5.78 -7.28 7.79
CA LEU A 16 4.61 -6.41 7.92
C LEU A 16 3.39 -7.27 7.64
N GLY A 17 2.47 -7.24 8.61
CA GLY A 17 1.32 -8.13 8.71
C GLY A 17 0.43 -8.10 7.47
N PHE A 18 0.07 -9.29 7.00
CA PHE A 18 -1.14 -9.49 6.24
C PHE A 18 -2.28 -9.86 7.21
N SER A 19 -3.06 -8.84 7.58
CA SER A 19 -4.45 -8.99 8.00
C SER A 19 -5.26 -9.55 6.83
N GLY A 20 -6.19 -10.46 7.16
CA GLY A 20 -6.80 -11.37 6.19
C GLY A 20 -7.76 -10.78 5.17
N CYS A 21 -8.07 -11.61 4.18
CA CYS A 21 -9.30 -11.52 3.40
C CYS A 21 -9.76 -12.95 3.06
N ASN A 22 -10.82 -13.37 3.75
CA ASN A 22 -11.66 -14.48 3.35
C ASN A 22 -12.33 -14.16 2.00
N GLY A 23 -12.35 -15.14 1.10
CA GLY A 23 -13.10 -15.05 -0.15
C GLY A 23 -13.21 -16.41 -0.82
N LYS A 24 -14.18 -17.22 -0.40
CA LYS A 24 -14.64 -18.37 -1.17
C LYS A 24 -15.32 -17.85 -2.45
N GLY A 25 -14.92 -18.39 -3.60
CA GLY A 25 -15.62 -18.16 -4.86
C GLY A 25 -15.29 -19.29 -5.83
N ASN A 26 -16.21 -20.25 -5.95
CA ASN A 26 -16.24 -21.21 -7.05
C ASN A 26 -16.26 -20.43 -8.37
N ILE A 27 -15.36 -20.76 -9.30
CA ILE A 27 -15.44 -20.28 -10.67
C ILE A 27 -16.05 -21.42 -11.50
N GLU A 28 -17.34 -21.31 -11.75
CA GLU A 28 -17.99 -21.99 -12.86
C GLU A 28 -17.36 -21.53 -14.18
N THR A 29 -16.88 -22.50 -14.93
CA THR A 29 -16.40 -22.36 -16.29
C THR A 29 -17.57 -22.02 -17.21
N ASN A 30 -17.74 -20.74 -17.56
CA ASN A 30 -18.34 -20.32 -18.82
C ASN A 30 -18.21 -18.80 -19.00
N LYS A 31 -17.18 -18.36 -19.73
CA LYS A 31 -17.20 -17.04 -20.37
C LYS A 31 -16.62 -17.14 -21.77
N GLN A 32 -17.53 -17.05 -22.74
CA GLN A 32 -17.22 -16.45 -24.04
C GLN A 32 -16.46 -15.15 -23.78
N VAL A 33 -15.19 -15.13 -24.16
CA VAL A 33 -14.34 -13.93 -24.08
C VAL A 33 -14.87 -12.95 -25.11
N LYS A 34 -15.78 -12.06 -24.68
CA LYS A 34 -15.98 -10.79 -25.38
C LYS A 34 -14.64 -10.07 -25.29
N ALA A 35 -13.94 -9.96 -26.41
CA ALA A 35 -12.75 -9.15 -26.55
C ALA A 35 -13.09 -7.72 -26.11
N ILE A 36 -12.71 -7.36 -24.88
CA ILE A 36 -12.65 -5.98 -24.46
C ILE A 36 -11.56 -5.38 -25.37
N LYS A 37 -11.94 -4.49 -26.29
CA LYS A 37 -10.98 -3.71 -27.07
C LYS A 37 -10.06 -3.01 -26.06
N LYS A 38 -8.85 -3.55 -25.86
CA LYS A 38 -7.81 -2.93 -25.04
C LYS A 38 -7.63 -1.53 -25.61
N VAL A 39 -7.85 -0.51 -24.78
CA VAL A 39 -7.66 0.89 -25.20
C VAL A 39 -6.22 1.01 -25.65
N SER A 40 -5.98 1.43 -26.90
CA SER A 40 -4.63 1.59 -27.45
C SER A 40 -3.83 2.53 -26.54
N LYS A 41 -2.75 2.02 -25.94
CA LYS A 41 -1.81 2.83 -25.18
C LYS A 41 -0.83 3.53 -26.11
N LEU A 42 -0.44 4.74 -25.71
CA LEU A 42 0.60 5.51 -26.38
C LEU A 42 1.93 5.38 -25.64
N TYR A 43 2.98 5.05 -26.39
CA TYR A 43 4.36 4.96 -25.92
C TYR A 43 5.16 6.13 -26.44
N LYS A 44 5.90 6.79 -25.55
CA LYS A 44 6.71 7.95 -25.91
C LYS A 44 7.87 7.54 -26.81
N ILE A 45 8.01 8.25 -27.93
CA ILE A 45 9.16 8.19 -28.83
C ILE A 45 9.79 9.58 -28.95
N TRP A 46 11.01 9.65 -29.46
CA TRP A 46 11.71 10.92 -29.64
C TRP A 46 12.54 10.97 -30.92
N ASN A 47 12.80 12.20 -31.36
CA ASN A 47 13.69 12.53 -32.45
C ASN A 47 14.69 13.58 -31.94
N VAL A 48 15.98 13.31 -32.04
CA VAL A 48 17.02 14.30 -31.73
C VAL A 48 17.31 15.09 -33.00
N GLU A 49 17.02 16.40 -32.99
CA GLU A 49 17.33 17.30 -34.11
C GLU A 49 18.75 17.87 -33.97
N ASN A 50 19.19 18.12 -32.73
CA ASN A 50 20.57 18.45 -32.36
C ASN A 50 20.78 18.19 -30.85
N LYS A 51 22.03 18.33 -30.36
CA LYS A 51 22.42 18.00 -28.96
C LYS A 51 21.57 18.65 -27.86
N THR A 52 20.83 19.73 -28.15
CA THR A 52 19.99 20.46 -27.18
C THR A 52 18.51 20.49 -27.53
N ASN A 53 18.09 19.89 -28.66
CA ASN A 53 16.72 19.94 -29.15
C ASN A 53 16.22 18.52 -29.47
N VAL A 54 15.58 17.91 -28.47
CA VAL A 54 14.87 16.63 -28.60
C VAL A 54 13.39 16.94 -28.76
N LYS A 55 12.77 16.36 -29.79
CA LYS A 55 11.31 16.39 -29.97
C LYS A 55 10.72 15.06 -29.56
N TYR A 56 9.53 15.09 -28.97
CA TYR A 56 8.80 13.90 -28.53
C TYR A 56 7.51 13.71 -29.31
N GLY A 57 7.16 12.43 -29.50
CA GLY A 57 5.96 11.96 -30.19
C GLY A 57 5.48 10.65 -29.56
N PHE A 58 4.56 9.97 -30.24
CA PHE A 58 3.93 8.77 -29.70
C PHE A 58 3.72 7.70 -30.78
N ILE A 59 3.97 6.45 -30.39
CA ILE A 59 3.57 5.23 -31.12
C ILE A 59 2.49 4.48 -30.34
N ASP A 60 1.71 3.64 -31.02
CA ASP A 60 0.90 2.62 -30.33
C ASP A 60 1.73 1.37 -29.98
N ASN A 61 1.09 0.38 -29.37
CA ASN A 61 1.71 -0.90 -29.00
C ASN A 61 2.17 -1.76 -30.19
N MET A 62 1.78 -1.41 -31.42
CA MET A 62 2.24 -2.07 -32.65
C MET A 62 3.39 -1.31 -33.32
N GLY A 63 3.84 -0.20 -32.75
CA GLY A 63 4.87 0.66 -33.33
C GLY A 63 4.34 1.67 -34.36
N LYS A 64 3.03 1.75 -34.57
CA LYS A 64 2.46 2.74 -35.50
C LYS A 64 2.59 4.13 -34.89
N VAL A 65 3.23 5.03 -35.64
CA VAL A 65 3.34 6.45 -35.24
C VAL A 65 1.96 7.10 -35.23
N ILE A 66 1.49 7.47 -34.04
CA ILE A 66 0.25 8.22 -33.82
C ILE A 66 0.54 9.71 -33.91
N ILE A 67 1.63 10.15 -33.30
CA ILE A 67 2.12 11.53 -33.39
C ILE A 67 3.62 11.50 -33.69
N LYS A 68 4.00 12.08 -34.83
CA LYS A 68 5.41 12.31 -35.16
C LYS A 68 6.05 13.23 -34.11
N PRO A 69 7.32 13.00 -33.73
CA PRO A 69 8.02 13.85 -32.77
C PRO A 69 7.92 15.34 -33.12
N LYS A 70 7.29 16.12 -32.25
CA LYS A 70 7.10 17.58 -32.43
C LYS A 70 7.04 18.36 -31.11
N PHE A 71 6.76 17.70 -29.99
CA PHE A 71 6.65 18.35 -28.69
C PHE A 71 8.03 18.52 -28.04
N GLN A 72 8.24 19.60 -27.28
CA GLN A 72 9.49 19.81 -26.54
C GLN A 72 9.62 18.85 -25.36
N ASN A 73 8.50 18.39 -24.79
CA ASN A 73 8.46 17.37 -23.76
C ASN A 73 7.17 16.52 -23.87
N ALA A 74 7.23 15.29 -23.37
CA ALA A 74 6.08 14.39 -23.28
C ALA A 74 6.26 13.39 -22.14
N GLN A 75 5.17 13.02 -21.49
CA GLN A 75 5.13 11.90 -20.56
C GLN A 75 4.48 10.67 -21.22
N ASP A 76 4.86 9.48 -20.75
CA ASP A 76 4.14 8.25 -21.10
C ASP A 76 2.68 8.35 -20.63
N GLN A 77 1.78 7.64 -21.30
CA GLN A 77 0.36 7.68 -20.96
C GLN A 77 0.12 7.22 -19.51
N GLN A 78 -0.46 8.10 -18.70
CA GLN A 78 -0.98 7.78 -17.37
C GLN A 78 -2.52 7.85 -17.42
N GLY A 79 -3.19 6.74 -17.17
CA GLY A 79 -4.65 6.66 -17.31
C GLY A 79 -5.11 6.88 -18.76
N LYS A 80 -5.94 7.92 -19.00
CA LYS A 80 -6.57 8.19 -20.31
C LYS A 80 -5.86 9.25 -21.16
N PHE A 81 -4.89 9.96 -20.60
CA PHE A 81 -4.33 11.16 -21.23
C PHE A 81 -2.80 11.14 -21.20
N CYS A 82 -2.18 11.82 -22.17
CA CYS A 82 -0.73 12.06 -22.17
C CYS A 82 -0.44 13.54 -21.98
N LEU A 83 0.41 13.89 -21.02
CA LEU A 83 0.91 15.24 -20.85
C LEU A 83 1.90 15.56 -21.97
N ILE A 84 1.70 16.71 -22.62
CA ILE A 84 2.54 17.23 -23.69
C ILE A 84 2.98 18.65 -23.35
N GLN A 85 4.17 19.03 -23.81
CA GLN A 85 4.70 20.39 -23.63
C GLN A 85 5.20 20.99 -24.94
N SER A 86 4.84 22.25 -25.20
CA SER A 86 5.39 23.08 -26.28
C SER A 86 5.57 24.51 -25.76
N ASP A 87 6.68 25.14 -26.12
CA ASP A 87 7.07 26.49 -25.66
C ASP A 87 6.96 26.64 -24.14
N PHE A 88 7.43 25.61 -23.43
CA PHE A 88 7.36 25.46 -21.97
C PHE A 88 5.94 25.45 -21.38
N LYS A 89 4.89 25.46 -22.22
CA LYS A 89 3.50 25.31 -21.81
C LYS A 89 3.04 23.87 -21.97
N SER A 90 2.18 23.44 -21.07
CA SER A 90 1.64 22.10 -20.92
C SER A 90 0.20 22.02 -21.43
N GLY A 91 -0.14 20.88 -22.00
CA GLY A 91 -1.48 20.48 -22.40
C GLY A 91 -1.66 18.97 -22.27
N TYR A 92 -2.86 18.48 -22.54
CA TYR A 92 -3.16 17.05 -22.57
C TYR A 92 -3.70 16.62 -23.92
N LEU A 93 -3.35 15.40 -24.32
CA LEU A 93 -3.96 14.71 -25.44
C LEU A 93 -4.65 13.41 -25.03
N ASP A 94 -5.65 13.01 -25.80
CA ASP A 94 -6.31 11.70 -25.68
C ASP A 94 -5.48 10.58 -26.34
N ASN A 95 -5.92 9.33 -26.18
CA ASN A 95 -5.25 8.16 -26.76
C ASN A 95 -5.30 8.07 -28.29
N LYS A 96 -6.02 8.97 -28.97
CA LYS A 96 -6.04 9.10 -30.43
C LYS A 96 -5.11 10.22 -30.91
N GLY A 97 -4.54 10.99 -29.99
CA GLY A 97 -3.65 12.11 -30.28
C GLY A 97 -4.35 13.47 -30.41
N ASN A 98 -5.63 13.58 -30.03
CA ASN A 98 -6.35 14.86 -30.04
C ASN A 98 -5.99 15.67 -28.80
N ILE A 99 -5.68 16.97 -28.97
CA ILE A 99 -5.48 17.89 -27.85
C ILE A 99 -6.84 18.13 -27.18
N ILE A 100 -6.95 17.77 -25.91
CA ILE A 100 -8.16 17.94 -25.09
C ILE A 100 -8.04 19.10 -24.11
N ILE A 101 -6.81 19.44 -23.71
CA ILE A 101 -6.50 20.61 -22.89
C ILE A 101 -5.44 21.39 -23.64
N ASP A 102 -5.77 22.64 -24.00
CA ASP A 102 -4.89 23.54 -24.76
C ASP A 102 -3.49 23.65 -24.12
N ILE A 103 -2.47 23.75 -24.97
CA ILE A 103 -1.08 23.95 -24.56
C ILE A 103 -0.87 25.42 -24.16
N LYS A 104 -1.36 25.80 -22.99
CA LYS A 104 -1.31 27.20 -22.50
C LYS A 104 -0.94 27.37 -21.02
N TYR A 105 -0.93 26.28 -20.26
CA TYR A 105 -0.64 26.29 -18.83
C TYR A 105 0.85 26.07 -18.59
N ASP A 106 1.45 26.65 -17.56
CA ASP A 106 2.85 26.33 -17.21
C ASP A 106 2.99 24.89 -16.72
N ASP A 107 1.96 24.37 -16.05
CA ASP A 107 1.91 22.98 -15.60
C ASP A 107 0.45 22.53 -15.39
N ILE A 108 0.22 21.21 -15.43
CA ILE A 108 -1.09 20.59 -15.22
C ILE A 108 -0.93 19.30 -14.42
N TRP A 109 -1.76 19.12 -13.38
CA TRP A 109 -1.80 17.92 -12.56
C TRP A 109 -3.20 17.32 -12.51
N ASP A 110 -3.31 16.00 -12.71
CA ASP A 110 -4.52 15.23 -12.43
C ASP A 110 -4.68 15.03 -10.93
N ILE A 111 -5.79 15.55 -10.39
CA ILE A 111 -6.14 15.42 -8.98
C ILE A 111 -7.37 14.51 -8.78
N GLY A 112 -7.71 13.71 -9.79
CA GLY A 112 -8.86 12.81 -9.75
C GLY A 112 -10.19 13.52 -9.97
N HIS A 113 -11.30 12.79 -9.79
CA HIS A 113 -12.68 13.32 -9.83
C HIS A 113 -13.05 14.07 -11.11
N ARG A 114 -12.32 13.84 -12.22
CA ARG A 114 -12.44 14.56 -13.50
C ARG A 114 -12.02 16.03 -13.41
N LEU A 115 -11.05 16.33 -12.56
CA LEU A 115 -10.54 17.67 -12.27
C LEU A 115 -9.03 17.73 -12.49
N PHE A 116 -8.57 18.83 -13.07
CA PHE A 116 -7.16 19.15 -13.24
C PHE A 116 -6.82 20.43 -12.48
N LYS A 117 -5.73 20.38 -11.73
CA LYS A 117 -5.05 21.58 -11.23
C LYS A 117 -4.18 22.13 -12.36
N VAL A 118 -4.29 23.42 -12.64
CA VAL A 118 -3.49 24.11 -13.67
C VAL A 118 -2.67 25.23 -13.07
N LYS A 119 -1.48 25.47 -13.63
CA LYS A 119 -0.63 26.60 -13.26
C LYS A 119 -0.53 27.61 -14.38
N ILE A 120 -0.64 28.89 -14.05
CA ILE A 120 -0.32 30.03 -14.92
C ILE A 120 0.57 30.97 -14.10
N GLU A 121 1.78 31.22 -14.60
CA GLU A 121 2.85 31.92 -13.91
C GLU A 121 3.11 31.30 -12.53
N ASN A 122 2.85 32.03 -11.44
CA ASN A 122 3.01 31.55 -10.07
C ASN A 122 1.69 31.22 -9.37
N LYS A 123 0.58 31.19 -10.11
CA LYS A 123 -0.75 30.95 -9.55
C LYS A 123 -1.37 29.68 -10.12
N VAL A 124 -2.24 29.07 -9.33
CA VAL A 124 -2.95 27.85 -9.70
C VAL A 124 -4.46 28.05 -9.73
N GLY A 125 -5.10 27.26 -10.59
CA GLY A 125 -6.54 27.20 -10.79
C GLY A 125 -7.01 25.76 -10.97
N LEU A 126 -8.31 25.59 -11.16
CA LEU A 126 -8.97 24.30 -11.30
C LEU A 126 -9.83 24.29 -12.56
N ILE A 127 -9.65 23.25 -13.38
CA ILE A 127 -10.46 23.00 -14.59
C ILE A 127 -11.01 21.57 -14.55
N ASP A 128 -12.02 21.27 -15.36
CA ASP A 128 -12.47 19.88 -15.58
C ASP A 128 -11.70 19.18 -16.72
N THR A 129 -12.00 17.90 -16.95
CA THR A 129 -11.42 17.10 -18.03
C THR A 129 -11.71 17.58 -19.46
N SER A 130 -12.65 18.52 -19.64
CA SER A 130 -12.93 19.15 -20.93
C SER A 130 -12.18 20.47 -21.14
N GLY A 131 -11.46 20.93 -20.12
CA GLY A 131 -10.79 22.23 -20.13
C GLY A 131 -11.65 23.38 -19.61
N LYS A 132 -12.86 23.10 -19.11
CA LYS A 132 -13.75 24.14 -18.56
C LYS A 132 -13.20 24.65 -17.23
N GLU A 133 -13.06 25.97 -17.11
CA GLU A 133 -12.63 26.61 -15.87
C GLU A 133 -13.70 26.46 -14.76
N ILE A 134 -13.26 25.98 -13.60
CA ILE A 134 -14.06 25.89 -12.37
C ILE A 134 -13.58 26.95 -11.38
N VAL A 135 -12.27 27.07 -11.21
CA VAL A 135 -11.62 28.05 -10.35
C VAL A 135 -10.51 28.72 -11.15
N LYS A 136 -10.62 30.03 -11.37
CA LYS A 136 -9.60 30.81 -12.09
C LYS A 136 -8.23 30.68 -11.44
N ALA A 137 -7.18 30.65 -12.27
CA ALA A 137 -5.79 30.61 -11.81
C ALA A 137 -5.36 31.92 -11.13
N LYS A 138 -5.65 32.06 -9.82
CA LYS A 138 -5.27 33.21 -8.98
C LYS A 138 -4.81 32.82 -7.56
N TYR A 139 -4.75 31.52 -7.25
CA TYR A 139 -4.48 31.01 -5.91
C TYR A 139 -3.05 30.51 -5.77
N ASP A 140 -2.58 30.38 -4.53
CA ASP A 140 -1.20 29.96 -4.24
C ASP A 140 -1.05 28.44 -4.37
N ASP A 141 -2.07 27.69 -3.97
CA ASP A 141 -2.06 26.23 -4.09
C ASP A 141 -3.46 25.61 -4.18
N ILE A 142 -3.56 24.39 -4.72
CA ILE A 142 -4.79 23.58 -4.79
C ILE A 142 -4.41 22.11 -4.56
N GLU A 143 -5.14 21.43 -3.68
CA GLU A 143 -4.92 20.04 -3.29
C GLU A 143 -6.24 19.35 -2.88
N GLU A 144 -6.36 18.02 -3.03
CA GLU A 144 -7.43 17.27 -2.37
C GLU A 144 -7.04 17.04 -0.90
N CYS A 145 -7.76 17.68 0.02
CA CYS A 145 -7.44 17.63 1.45
C CYS A 145 -8.30 16.62 2.23
N SER A 146 -9.43 16.22 1.65
CA SER A 146 -10.27 15.13 2.15
C SER A 146 -11.02 14.54 0.95
N LYS A 147 -11.38 13.26 1.00
CA LYS A 147 -12.14 12.63 -0.09
C LYS A 147 -13.38 13.46 -0.44
N GLY A 148 -13.44 13.95 -1.68
CA GLY A 148 -14.56 14.78 -2.15
C GLY A 148 -14.46 16.27 -1.80
N VAL A 149 -13.34 16.73 -1.24
CA VAL A 149 -13.08 18.11 -0.83
C VAL A 149 -11.73 18.57 -1.37
N ILE A 150 -11.76 19.57 -2.24
CA ILE A 150 -10.55 20.25 -2.73
C ILE A 150 -10.32 21.49 -1.88
N CYS A 151 -9.11 21.63 -1.34
CA CYS A 151 -8.65 22.81 -0.63
C CYS A 151 -7.97 23.76 -1.63
N ILE A 152 -8.32 25.05 -1.54
CA ILE A 152 -7.76 26.12 -2.35
C ILE A 152 -7.05 27.10 -1.42
N THR A 153 -5.74 27.25 -1.52
CA THR A 153 -4.95 28.06 -0.59
C THR A 153 -4.65 29.43 -1.19
N SER A 154 -4.88 30.49 -0.41
CA SER A 154 -4.37 31.83 -0.71
C SER A 154 -4.05 32.59 0.57
N ASN A 155 -2.90 33.28 0.60
CA ASN A 155 -2.46 34.10 1.73
C ASN A 155 -2.52 33.35 3.08
N ASN A 156 -2.05 32.08 3.10
CA ASN A 156 -2.09 31.18 4.25
C ASN A 156 -3.49 30.85 4.79
N LYS A 157 -4.55 31.16 4.05
CA LYS A 157 -5.91 30.71 4.31
C LYS A 157 -6.32 29.68 3.28
N LYS A 158 -7.20 28.77 3.68
CA LYS A 158 -7.79 27.73 2.83
C LYS A 158 -9.25 28.04 2.55
N GLY A 159 -9.63 27.85 1.31
CA GLY A 159 -10.99 27.77 0.80
C GLY A 159 -11.32 26.32 0.51
N VAL A 160 -12.58 26.07 0.18
CA VAL A 160 -13.08 24.72 -0.04
C VAL A 160 -13.87 24.67 -1.34
N TYR A 161 -13.62 23.65 -2.15
CA TYR A 161 -14.50 23.23 -3.23
C TYR A 161 -15.04 21.83 -2.91
N ILE A 162 -16.35 21.73 -2.70
CA ILE A 162 -17.05 20.47 -2.38
C ILE A 162 -17.45 19.81 -3.70
N ILE A 163 -16.79 18.71 -4.07
CA ILE A 163 -16.92 18.07 -5.39
C ILE A 163 -18.37 17.65 -5.67
N LYS A 164 -19.05 17.10 -4.66
CA LYS A 164 -20.44 16.60 -4.78
C LYS A 164 -21.44 17.70 -5.17
N THR A 165 -21.28 18.91 -4.62
CA THR A 165 -22.24 20.01 -4.80
C THR A 165 -21.74 21.07 -5.79
N GLY A 166 -20.45 21.06 -6.12
CA GLY A 166 -19.78 22.14 -6.86
C GLY A 166 -19.68 23.44 -6.06
N LYS A 167 -19.95 23.39 -4.74
CA LYS A 167 -19.90 24.58 -3.89
C LYS A 167 -18.46 25.00 -3.69
N PHE A 168 -18.14 26.22 -4.11
CA PHE A 168 -16.88 26.89 -3.81
C PHE A 168 -17.07 27.91 -2.67
N ILE A 169 -16.14 27.88 -1.71
CA ILE A 169 -16.00 28.83 -0.61
C ILE A 169 -14.59 29.43 -0.73
N GLU A 170 -14.53 30.75 -0.92
CA GLU A 170 -13.26 31.49 -1.01
C GLU A 170 -12.37 31.30 0.25
N PRO A 171 -11.04 31.41 0.12
CA PRO A 171 -10.12 31.19 1.23
C PRO A 171 -10.37 32.07 2.45
N LYS A 172 -10.73 31.42 3.56
CA LYS A 172 -11.00 32.09 4.85
C LYS A 172 -10.65 31.25 6.08
N PHE A 173 -10.48 29.94 5.90
CA PHE A 173 -10.17 29.01 6.99
C PHE A 173 -8.66 28.94 7.23
N GLU A 174 -8.23 28.75 8.47
CA GLU A 174 -6.81 28.53 8.80
C GLU A 174 -6.40 27.08 8.61
N LYS A 175 -7.31 26.17 8.95
CA LYS A 175 -7.17 24.72 8.83
C LYS A 175 -8.51 24.09 8.46
N ILE A 176 -8.45 22.94 7.83
CA ILE A 176 -9.58 22.10 7.42
C ILE A 176 -9.17 20.66 7.75
N ASP A 177 -10.08 19.90 8.34
CA ASP A 177 -9.87 18.47 8.65
C ASP A 177 -10.67 17.57 7.68
N LEU A 178 -10.87 16.30 8.01
CA LEU A 178 -11.58 15.31 7.20
C LEU A 178 -13.09 15.58 7.15
N LEU A 179 -13.66 15.57 5.93
CA LEU A 179 -15.11 15.46 5.74
C LEU A 179 -15.56 14.06 6.12
N SER A 180 -16.36 13.95 7.19
CA SER A 180 -16.91 12.67 7.63
C SER A 180 -18.38 12.82 8.01
N GLU A 181 -19.20 11.89 7.52
CA GLU A 181 -20.65 11.87 7.70
C GLU A 181 -21.38 13.22 7.47
N GLY A 182 -20.88 13.97 6.48
CA GLY A 182 -21.43 15.25 6.06
C GLY A 182 -21.02 16.46 6.89
N ILE A 183 -20.04 16.30 7.80
CA ILE A 183 -19.49 17.39 8.62
C ILE A 183 -18.00 17.55 8.30
N LEU A 184 -17.59 18.78 8.02
CA LEU A 184 -16.21 19.16 7.75
C LEU A 184 -15.72 20.13 8.83
N PRO A 185 -14.83 19.69 9.76
CA PRO A 185 -14.22 20.58 10.73
C PRO A 185 -13.35 21.64 10.04
N VAL A 186 -13.51 22.89 10.45
CA VAL A 186 -12.78 24.06 9.91
C VAL A 186 -12.33 24.98 11.04
N MET A 187 -11.17 25.60 10.87
CA MET A 187 -10.61 26.53 11.85
C MET A 187 -10.74 27.98 11.40
N VAL A 188 -11.24 28.85 12.27
CA VAL A 188 -11.32 30.30 12.08
C VAL A 188 -10.83 30.98 13.36
N ASN A 189 -9.91 31.94 13.24
CA ASN A 189 -9.36 32.70 14.37
C ASN A 189 -8.82 31.80 15.50
N GLY A 190 -8.10 30.73 15.13
CA GLY A 190 -7.51 29.77 16.07
C GLY A 190 -8.51 28.86 16.80
N LYS A 191 -9.79 28.84 16.40
CA LYS A 191 -10.82 27.97 16.98
C LYS A 191 -11.45 27.07 15.94
N TRP A 192 -11.75 25.84 16.33
CA TRP A 192 -12.45 24.87 15.49
C TRP A 192 -13.97 25.05 15.60
N GLY A 193 -14.60 24.99 14.44
CA GLY A 193 -16.03 24.83 14.20
C GLY A 193 -16.23 23.82 13.05
N ALA A 194 -17.40 23.78 12.44
CA ALA A 194 -17.64 22.86 11.33
C ALA A 194 -18.69 23.37 10.33
N ILE A 195 -18.51 23.01 9.06
CA ILE A 195 -19.49 23.23 7.99
C ILE A 195 -20.10 21.89 7.51
N ASN A 196 -21.26 21.95 6.86
CA ASN A 196 -21.90 20.80 6.22
C ASN A 196 -21.47 20.62 4.74
N GLU A 197 -21.99 19.60 4.05
CA GLU A 197 -21.73 19.34 2.61
C GLU A 197 -22.25 20.43 1.65
N ASN A 198 -23.13 21.32 2.11
CA ASN A 198 -23.60 22.47 1.33
C ASN A 198 -22.71 23.71 1.55
N GLY A 199 -21.77 23.63 2.48
CA GLY A 199 -20.86 24.72 2.85
C GLY A 199 -21.40 25.65 3.95
N ASP A 200 -22.51 25.30 4.60
CA ASP A 200 -23.12 26.11 5.67
C ASP A 200 -22.44 25.83 7.01
N MET A 201 -22.23 26.86 7.83
CA MET A 201 -21.72 26.71 9.19
C MET A 201 -22.76 26.04 10.07
N VAL A 202 -22.43 24.88 10.65
CA VAL A 202 -23.31 24.10 11.54
C VAL A 202 -22.81 24.06 12.97
N ILE A 203 -21.52 24.32 13.20
CA ILE A 203 -20.92 24.46 14.52
C ILE A 203 -20.03 25.69 14.51
N GLU A 204 -20.38 26.71 15.29
CA GLU A 204 -19.59 27.94 15.36
C GLU A 204 -18.18 27.70 15.93
N PRO A 205 -17.13 28.34 15.35
CA PRO A 205 -15.76 28.22 15.83
C PRO A 205 -15.57 28.66 17.29
N LYS A 206 -15.38 27.71 18.19
CA LYS A 206 -15.15 27.98 19.63
C LYS A 206 -14.25 26.98 20.35
N PHE A 207 -13.93 25.86 19.72
CA PHE A 207 -13.16 24.77 20.34
C PHE A 207 -11.66 24.92 20.11
N LEU A 208 -10.85 24.49 21.06
CA LEU A 208 -9.38 24.47 20.94
C LEU A 208 -8.90 23.37 20.01
N ASP A 209 -9.64 22.27 19.92
CA ASP A 209 -9.37 21.12 19.07
C ASP A 209 -10.70 20.43 18.71
N MET A 210 -10.73 19.68 17.60
CA MET A 210 -11.91 18.96 17.13
C MET A 210 -11.50 17.76 16.29
N TYR A 211 -12.13 16.60 16.55
CA TYR A 211 -12.01 15.41 15.73
C TYR A 211 -13.13 15.35 14.67
N PRO A 212 -12.89 14.67 13.53
CA PRO A 212 -13.92 14.40 12.53
C PRO A 212 -15.11 13.65 13.10
N CYS A 213 -16.26 13.82 12.46
CA CYS A 213 -17.48 13.17 12.91
C CYS A 213 -17.43 11.65 12.69
N GLN A 214 -17.71 10.90 13.75
CA GLN A 214 -17.85 9.46 13.70
C GLN A 214 -19.11 9.06 14.45
N GLU A 215 -19.95 8.28 13.78
CA GLU A 215 -21.19 7.79 14.32
C GLU A 215 -22.15 8.88 14.82
N GLY A 216 -22.12 10.07 14.22
CA GLY A 216 -22.95 11.20 14.66
C GLY A 216 -22.33 12.09 15.75
N LEU A 217 -21.14 11.76 16.26
CA LEU A 217 -20.47 12.48 17.34
C LEU A 217 -19.12 13.05 16.91
N LEU A 218 -18.67 14.10 17.58
CA LEU A 218 -17.35 14.72 17.41
C LEU A 218 -16.69 14.87 18.77
N GLY A 219 -15.40 14.53 18.87
CA GLY A 219 -14.59 14.90 20.02
C GLY A 219 -14.16 16.36 19.92
N VAL A 220 -14.33 17.16 20.96
CA VAL A 220 -13.94 18.57 20.99
C VAL A 220 -13.19 18.92 22.26
N LYS A 221 -12.24 19.85 22.15
CA LYS A 221 -11.41 20.30 23.27
C LYS A 221 -11.79 21.70 23.72
N LEU A 222 -12.06 21.85 25.01
CA LEU A 222 -12.22 23.11 25.73
C LEU A 222 -11.01 23.34 26.65
N PRO A 223 -10.84 24.56 27.21
CA PRO A 223 -9.81 24.78 28.24
C PRO A 223 -9.93 23.85 29.45
N SER A 224 -11.15 23.40 29.76
CA SER A 224 -11.45 22.49 30.88
C SER A 224 -11.23 21.01 30.58
N GLY A 225 -11.04 20.62 29.30
CA GLY A 225 -10.87 19.23 28.90
C GLY A 225 -11.57 18.88 27.58
N TRP A 226 -11.50 17.60 27.23
CA TRP A 226 -12.20 17.03 26.07
C TRP A 226 -13.66 16.71 26.38
N ASN A 227 -14.49 16.71 25.33
CA ASN A 227 -15.90 16.34 25.39
C ASN A 227 -16.34 15.71 24.07
N TYR A 228 -17.45 14.96 24.08
CA TYR A 228 -18.18 14.59 22.88
C TYR A 228 -19.38 15.53 22.66
N ILE A 229 -19.56 15.96 21.42
CA ILE A 229 -20.72 16.72 20.95
C ILE A 229 -21.39 16.00 19.78
N ASN A 230 -22.65 16.29 19.51
CA ASN A 230 -23.31 15.84 18.28
C ASN A 230 -23.07 16.78 17.09
N LYS A 231 -23.59 16.43 15.91
CA LYS A 231 -23.49 17.23 14.67
C LYS A 231 -24.07 18.65 14.74
N LYS A 232 -24.90 18.96 15.75
CA LYS A 232 -25.45 20.30 16.00
C LYS A 232 -24.64 21.11 17.02
N GLY A 233 -23.59 20.52 17.59
CA GLY A 233 -22.77 21.15 18.63
C GLY A 233 -23.31 21.01 20.05
N GLU A 234 -24.29 20.13 20.28
CA GLU A 234 -24.84 19.86 21.62
C GLU A 234 -23.93 18.86 22.36
N PHE A 235 -23.63 19.12 23.63
CA PHE A 235 -22.76 18.25 24.46
C PHE A 235 -23.46 16.95 24.86
N ILE A 236 -22.73 15.84 24.74
CA ILE A 236 -23.18 14.48 25.04
C ILE A 236 -22.47 13.93 26.29
N SER A 237 -21.17 14.18 26.44
CA SER A 237 -20.41 13.75 27.62
C SER A 237 -20.51 14.76 28.77
N LYS A 238 -20.23 14.30 30.00
CA LYS A 238 -20.06 15.16 31.17
C LYS A 238 -18.70 15.85 31.18
N ASP A 239 -18.60 16.94 31.95
CA ASP A 239 -17.47 17.86 31.99
C ASP A 239 -16.14 17.20 32.42
N ASN A 240 -15.03 17.78 31.91
CA ASN A 240 -13.63 17.61 32.33
C ASN A 240 -12.95 16.26 32.01
N LEU A 241 -13.21 15.66 30.84
CA LEU A 241 -12.42 14.50 30.39
C LEU A 241 -10.99 14.93 30.05
N GLU A 242 -9.99 14.14 30.46
CA GLU A 242 -8.59 14.39 30.12
C GLU A 242 -8.34 14.19 28.62
N GLU A 243 -9.02 13.20 28.04
CA GLU A 243 -8.90 12.80 26.64
C GLU A 243 -10.17 12.04 26.21
N VAL A 244 -10.47 12.10 24.92
CA VAL A 244 -11.48 11.25 24.27
C VAL A 244 -10.83 10.55 23.09
N SER A 245 -11.33 9.37 22.71
CA SER A 245 -10.81 8.70 21.52
C SER A 245 -11.21 9.45 20.26
N TYR A 246 -10.29 9.49 19.29
CA TYR A 246 -10.59 9.89 17.91
C TYR A 246 -11.72 9.04 17.32
N ALA A 247 -11.72 7.74 17.65
CA ALA A 247 -12.70 6.80 17.15
C ALA A 247 -14.00 6.82 17.96
N PHE A 248 -15.16 6.73 17.29
CA PHE A 248 -16.45 6.38 17.89
C PHE A 248 -17.07 5.26 17.05
N GLU A 249 -17.09 4.04 17.57
CA GLU A 249 -17.29 2.81 16.79
C GLU A 249 -18.25 1.86 17.51
N ASN A 250 -19.20 1.31 16.76
CA ASN A 250 -20.29 0.44 17.20
C ASN A 250 -21.05 0.97 18.42
N GLY A 251 -21.31 2.28 18.45
CA GLY A 251 -22.02 2.93 19.54
C GLY A 251 -21.18 3.27 20.77
N PHE A 252 -19.85 3.11 20.72
CA PHE A 252 -18.97 3.40 21.85
C PHE A 252 -17.83 4.35 21.50
N GLY A 253 -17.48 5.21 22.47
CA GLY A 253 -16.29 6.06 22.48
C GLY A 253 -15.40 5.75 23.68
N GLY A 254 -14.10 6.01 23.54
CA GLY A 254 -13.13 5.94 24.61
C GLY A 254 -13.06 7.26 25.37
N ILE A 255 -13.01 7.21 26.70
CA ILE A 255 -12.84 8.38 27.55
C ILE A 255 -11.67 8.16 28.51
N LYS A 256 -10.91 9.21 28.80
CA LYS A 256 -9.79 9.14 29.73
C LYS A 256 -9.99 10.05 30.93
N LEU A 257 -9.82 9.48 32.12
CA LEU A 257 -9.84 10.17 33.41
C LEU A 257 -8.83 9.50 34.34
N ASN A 258 -8.12 10.29 35.15
CA ASN A 258 -7.10 9.82 36.08
C ASN A 258 -6.05 8.91 35.40
N ASN A 259 -5.63 9.27 34.19
CA ASN A 259 -4.70 8.50 33.37
C ASN A 259 -5.14 7.06 33.03
N LYS A 260 -6.44 6.76 33.12
CA LYS A 260 -7.01 5.47 32.70
C LYS A 260 -8.09 5.67 31.65
N TRP A 261 -8.26 4.68 30.78
CA TRP A 261 -9.28 4.66 29.74
C TRP A 261 -10.52 3.89 30.20
N GLY A 262 -11.68 4.44 29.88
CA GLY A 262 -13.01 3.87 30.04
C GLY A 262 -13.81 4.02 28.75
N ILE A 263 -15.09 3.68 28.81
CA ILE A 263 -15.96 3.59 27.63
C ILE A 263 -17.26 4.33 27.90
N ILE A 264 -17.71 5.11 26.92
CA ILE A 264 -18.96 5.87 26.93
C ILE A 264 -19.82 5.44 25.74
N ASP A 265 -21.15 5.45 25.89
CA ASP A 265 -22.09 5.23 24.78
C ASP A 265 -22.51 6.53 24.09
N LYS A 266 -23.34 6.41 23.03
CA LYS A 266 -23.84 7.55 22.24
C LYS A 266 -24.75 8.50 23.02
N GLN A 267 -25.27 8.07 24.17
CA GLN A 267 -26.11 8.86 25.04
C GLN A 267 -25.29 9.55 26.15
N GLY A 268 -23.97 9.34 26.19
CA GLY A 268 -23.10 9.93 27.19
C GLY A 268 -23.01 9.14 28.50
N LYS A 269 -23.56 7.92 28.55
CA LYS A 269 -23.47 7.06 29.73
C LYS A 269 -22.12 6.33 29.73
N ILE A 270 -21.41 6.40 30.86
CA ILE A 270 -20.18 5.64 31.07
C ILE A 270 -20.54 4.17 31.24
N VAL A 271 -20.19 3.35 30.25
CA VAL A 271 -20.42 1.91 30.19
C VAL A 271 -19.33 1.17 30.96
N VAL A 272 -18.08 1.63 30.83
CA VAL A 272 -16.95 1.11 31.59
C VAL A 272 -16.25 2.28 32.26
N THR A 273 -16.23 2.26 33.59
CA THR A 273 -15.46 3.23 34.37
C THR A 273 -13.97 3.13 34.03
N PRO A 274 -13.25 4.25 33.85
CA PRO A 274 -11.84 4.26 33.52
C PRO A 274 -10.98 3.32 34.37
N LYS A 275 -10.39 2.31 33.72
CA LYS A 275 -9.54 1.28 34.35
C LYS A 275 -8.48 0.69 33.43
N PHE A 276 -8.62 0.87 32.11
CA PHE A 276 -7.68 0.33 31.13
C PHE A 276 -6.46 1.24 31.00
N ASP A 277 -5.30 0.64 30.76
CA ASP A 277 -4.05 1.37 30.56
C ASP A 277 -3.96 2.00 29.15
N MET A 278 -4.84 1.60 28.25
CA MET A 278 -4.88 2.05 26.85
C MET A 278 -6.30 2.18 26.34
N ASN A 279 -6.47 3.06 25.35
CA ASN A 279 -7.73 3.16 24.62
C ASN A 279 -7.94 1.87 23.82
N ILE A 280 -9.01 1.15 24.12
CA ILE A 280 -9.39 -0.01 23.35
C ILE A 280 -10.31 0.34 22.17
N VAL A 281 -10.84 1.58 22.11
CA VAL A 281 -11.78 2.00 21.07
C VAL A 281 -11.11 2.28 19.72
N ASN A 282 -11.27 1.35 18.77
CA ASN A 282 -10.79 1.39 17.38
C ASN A 282 -11.74 0.65 16.39
N PRO A 283 -11.51 0.67 15.07
CA PRO A 283 -12.42 -0.01 14.12
C PRO A 283 -12.43 -1.55 14.18
N ASP A 284 -11.39 -2.17 14.75
CA ASP A 284 -11.17 -3.62 14.71
C ASP A 284 -11.58 -4.35 15.99
N PHE A 285 -11.54 -3.71 17.16
CA PHE A 285 -11.81 -4.38 18.44
C PHE A 285 -13.30 -4.74 18.66
N VAL A 286 -14.28 -3.91 18.23
CA VAL A 286 -15.70 -4.23 18.51
C VAL A 286 -16.27 -5.29 17.58
N LYS A 287 -15.62 -5.58 16.45
CA LYS A 287 -15.98 -6.74 15.60
C LYS A 287 -15.64 -8.07 16.28
N GLN A 288 -14.83 -8.04 17.33
CA GLN A 288 -14.34 -9.23 18.00
C GLN A 288 -15.25 -9.57 19.19
N LYS A 289 -15.54 -10.87 19.34
CA LYS A 289 -16.19 -11.39 20.57
C LYS A 289 -15.23 -11.41 21.77
N LEU A 290 -13.93 -11.24 21.51
CA LEU A 290 -12.85 -11.29 22.48
C LEU A 290 -12.00 -10.04 22.25
N ILE A 291 -12.05 -9.12 23.21
CA ILE A 291 -11.38 -7.82 23.13
C ILE A 291 -10.18 -7.83 24.07
N PRO A 292 -8.94 -7.75 23.55
CA PRO A 292 -7.75 -7.60 24.38
C PRO A 292 -7.82 -6.30 25.21
N VAL A 293 -7.58 -6.41 26.51
CA VAL A 293 -7.51 -5.27 27.43
C VAL A 293 -6.22 -5.31 28.22
N CYS A 294 -5.62 -4.14 28.46
CA CYS A 294 -4.45 -4.01 29.31
C CYS A 294 -4.84 -3.28 30.61
N ILE A 295 -4.55 -3.90 31.76
CA ILE A 295 -4.77 -3.33 33.10
C ILE A 295 -3.50 -3.56 33.91
N ASN A 296 -2.92 -2.49 34.44
CA ASN A 296 -1.67 -2.53 35.22
C ASN A 296 -0.53 -3.27 34.50
N LYS A 297 -0.36 -2.99 33.20
CA LYS A 297 0.64 -3.57 32.30
C LYS A 297 0.50 -5.07 32.06
N LYS A 298 -0.66 -5.65 32.38
CA LYS A 298 -0.97 -7.05 32.11
C LYS A 298 -2.15 -7.13 31.14
N TRP A 299 -2.05 -8.06 30.20
CA TRP A 299 -3.08 -8.31 29.20
C TRP A 299 -4.05 -9.38 29.67
N GLY A 300 -5.33 -9.11 29.41
CA GLY A 300 -6.47 -10.00 29.56
C GLY A 300 -7.45 -9.80 28.41
N VAL A 301 -8.65 -10.35 28.55
CA VAL A 301 -9.69 -10.31 27.51
C VAL A 301 -11.05 -10.04 28.13
N VAL A 302 -11.83 -9.19 27.49
CA VAL A 302 -13.26 -8.98 27.78
C VAL A 302 -14.13 -9.40 26.60
N ASP A 303 -15.41 -9.65 26.83
CA ASP A 303 -16.38 -9.82 25.75
C ASP A 303 -16.80 -8.46 25.15
N ASN A 304 -17.69 -8.49 24.16
CA ASN A 304 -18.22 -7.28 23.50
C ASN A 304 -19.17 -6.45 24.38
N ASN A 305 -19.54 -6.93 25.58
CA ASN A 305 -20.23 -6.18 26.62
C ASN A 305 -19.26 -5.74 27.73
N PHE A 306 -17.96 -5.84 27.49
CA PHE A 306 -16.87 -5.52 28.42
C PHE A 306 -16.85 -6.34 29.71
N LYS A 307 -17.47 -7.53 29.70
CA LYS A 307 -17.38 -8.51 30.79
C LYS A 307 -16.03 -9.23 30.72
N GLU A 308 -15.36 -9.38 31.86
CA GLU A 308 -14.10 -10.13 31.94
C GLU A 308 -14.29 -11.59 31.50
N MET A 309 -13.50 -12.01 30.51
CA MET A 309 -13.41 -13.38 30.00
C MET A 309 -12.11 -14.03 30.46
N ILE A 310 -10.99 -13.31 30.33
CA ILE A 310 -9.66 -13.75 30.76
C ILE A 310 -9.08 -12.64 31.63
N LYS A 311 -8.84 -12.95 32.90
CA LYS A 311 -8.26 -12.01 33.85
C LYS A 311 -6.87 -11.55 33.37
N PRO A 312 -6.56 -10.24 33.42
CA PRO A 312 -5.24 -9.74 33.07
C PRO A 312 -4.10 -10.42 33.83
N ASN A 313 -3.23 -11.12 33.11
CA ASN A 313 -2.09 -11.84 33.70
C ASN A 313 -0.88 -11.99 32.73
N PHE A 314 -1.07 -11.73 31.44
CA PHE A 314 -0.02 -11.93 30.43
C PHE A 314 0.82 -10.67 30.21
N ASP A 315 2.10 -10.84 29.89
CA ASP A 315 2.99 -9.73 29.54
C ASP A 315 2.66 -9.16 28.15
N GLU A 316 2.28 -10.05 27.22
CA GLU A 316 1.79 -9.72 25.88
C GLU A 316 0.69 -10.72 25.49
N LEU A 317 -0.29 -10.27 24.72
CA LEU A 317 -1.38 -11.09 24.18
C LEU A 317 -1.64 -10.68 22.73
N ASN A 318 -1.61 -11.65 21.81
CA ASN A 318 -1.92 -11.41 20.40
C ASN A 318 -3.37 -11.75 20.07
N ASP A 319 -3.82 -11.34 18.89
CA ASP A 319 -5.17 -11.64 18.42
C ASP A 319 -5.46 -13.14 18.37
N PHE A 320 -6.71 -13.48 18.61
CA PHE A 320 -7.20 -14.84 18.48
C PHE A 320 -7.35 -15.21 16.99
N SER A 321 -6.77 -16.34 16.61
CA SER A 321 -6.95 -16.96 15.30
C SER A 321 -7.32 -18.43 15.49
N ASN A 322 -8.40 -18.88 14.83
CA ASN A 322 -8.95 -20.24 14.97
C ASN A 322 -9.17 -20.67 16.44
N GLY A 323 -9.53 -19.73 17.31
CA GLY A 323 -9.80 -19.97 18.74
C GLY A 323 -8.56 -20.06 19.64
N LEU A 324 -7.36 -19.79 19.11
CA LEU A 324 -6.10 -19.79 19.84
C LEU A 324 -5.43 -18.41 19.79
N SER A 325 -4.72 -18.03 20.84
CA SER A 325 -3.97 -16.78 20.92
C SER A 325 -2.55 -17.04 21.46
N PRO A 326 -1.49 -16.62 20.73
CA PRO A 326 -0.15 -16.54 21.28
C PRO A 326 -0.09 -15.53 22.43
N VAL A 327 0.49 -15.97 23.54
CA VAL A 327 0.66 -15.13 24.74
C VAL A 327 2.08 -15.22 25.26
N LYS A 328 2.53 -14.13 25.87
CA LYS A 328 3.82 -14.07 26.55
C LYS A 328 3.61 -14.05 28.06
N LEU A 329 4.31 -14.94 28.75
CA LEU A 329 4.26 -15.07 30.20
C LEU A 329 5.69 -15.24 30.71
N ASN A 330 6.11 -14.35 31.60
CA ASN A 330 7.46 -14.31 32.18
C ASN A 330 8.55 -14.29 31.10
N GLY A 331 8.33 -13.51 30.04
CA GLY A 331 9.29 -13.36 28.95
C GLY A 331 9.30 -14.48 27.90
N LYS A 332 8.52 -15.55 28.07
CA LYS A 332 8.45 -16.69 27.14
C LYS A 332 7.09 -16.79 26.46
N TRP A 333 7.08 -17.30 25.24
CA TRP A 333 5.88 -17.44 24.42
C TRP A 333 5.25 -18.82 24.55
N GLY A 334 3.92 -18.83 24.66
CA GLY A 334 3.04 -19.99 24.68
C GLY A 334 1.75 -19.71 23.92
N THR A 335 0.70 -20.47 24.18
CA THR A 335 -0.61 -20.28 23.54
C THR A 335 -1.74 -20.64 24.49
N ILE A 336 -2.80 -19.84 24.47
CA ILE A 336 -4.05 -20.08 25.19
C ILE A 336 -5.22 -20.28 24.21
N ASP A 337 -6.29 -20.90 24.69
CA ASP A 337 -7.59 -20.87 24.01
C ASP A 337 -8.42 -19.63 24.43
N LYS A 338 -9.61 -19.51 23.84
CA LYS A 338 -10.59 -18.43 24.11
C LYS A 338 -11.07 -18.33 25.56
N ASP A 339 -10.91 -19.40 26.35
CA ASP A 339 -11.30 -19.46 27.75
C ASP A 339 -10.08 -19.18 28.66
N GLY A 340 -8.92 -18.87 28.08
CA GLY A 340 -7.67 -18.56 28.77
C GLY A 340 -6.89 -19.79 29.23
N LYS A 341 -7.29 -21.00 28.82
CA LYS A 341 -6.57 -22.22 29.17
C LYS A 341 -5.30 -22.31 28.35
N ILE A 342 -4.17 -22.58 29.03
CA ILE A 342 -2.88 -22.83 28.37
C ILE A 342 -2.96 -24.11 27.55
N ILE A 343 -2.82 -23.97 26.23
CA ILE A 343 -2.74 -25.07 25.26
C ILE A 343 -1.28 -25.45 25.00
N ILE A 344 -0.40 -24.44 24.91
CA ILE A 344 1.04 -24.60 24.74
C ILE A 344 1.73 -23.80 25.84
N ASN A 345 2.54 -24.47 26.66
CA ASN A 345 3.27 -23.84 27.75
C ASN A 345 4.22 -22.75 27.25
N ALA A 346 4.32 -21.66 28.02
CA ALA A 346 5.23 -20.56 27.74
C ALA A 346 6.69 -21.00 27.95
N GLN A 347 7.37 -21.33 26.85
CA GLN A 347 8.78 -21.77 26.87
C GLN A 347 9.59 -21.27 25.67
N TYR A 348 8.93 -20.73 24.64
CA TYR A 348 9.56 -20.36 23.39
C TYR A 348 10.14 -18.94 23.44
N ASP A 349 11.24 -18.74 22.71
CA ASP A 349 11.97 -17.47 22.65
C ASP A 349 11.29 -16.43 21.76
N ASP A 350 10.38 -16.88 20.91
CA ASP A 350 9.67 -16.07 19.92
C ASP A 350 8.21 -16.52 19.80
N ARG A 351 7.38 -15.66 19.21
CA ARG A 351 5.95 -15.87 19.07
C ARG A 351 5.65 -17.20 18.39
N VAL A 352 4.71 -17.95 18.97
CA VAL A 352 4.17 -19.18 18.36
C VAL A 352 3.36 -18.80 17.12
N TRP A 353 3.83 -19.17 15.94
CA TRP A 353 3.18 -18.83 14.67
C TRP A 353 2.35 -19.99 14.14
N PHE A 354 1.02 -19.88 14.21
CA PHE A 354 0.12 -20.90 13.68
C PHE A 354 -0.03 -20.80 12.16
N ASN A 355 0.12 -21.94 11.50
CA ASN A 355 -0.45 -22.22 10.18
C ASN A 355 -1.71 -23.11 10.35
N LYS A 356 -2.34 -23.52 9.24
CA LYS A 356 -3.58 -24.30 9.22
C LYS A 356 -3.53 -25.52 10.15
N ASP A 357 -2.45 -26.29 10.13
CA ASP A 357 -2.36 -27.58 10.83
C ASP A 357 -1.22 -27.70 11.86
N TYR A 358 -0.26 -26.77 11.88
CA TYR A 358 0.89 -26.77 12.80
C TYR A 358 1.30 -25.35 13.20
N ALA A 359 2.18 -25.21 14.18
CA ALA A 359 2.79 -23.94 14.54
C ALA A 359 4.32 -23.98 14.45
N ILE A 360 4.91 -22.89 13.97
CA ILE A 360 6.36 -22.67 14.00
C ILE A 360 6.72 -22.08 15.36
N VAL A 361 7.77 -22.64 15.96
CA VAL A 361 8.28 -22.24 17.28
C VAL A 361 9.78 -22.05 17.25
N LYS A 362 10.28 -21.17 18.11
CA LYS A 362 11.71 -20.92 18.29
C LYS A 362 12.13 -21.25 19.71
N LEU A 363 13.12 -22.12 19.84
CA LEU A 363 13.71 -22.52 21.11
C LEU A 363 15.23 -22.56 20.98
N ASN A 364 15.94 -21.90 21.89
CA ASN A 364 17.39 -21.78 21.90
C ASN A 364 17.95 -21.29 20.55
N ASN A 365 17.32 -20.26 19.98
CA ASN A 365 17.66 -19.69 18.66
C ASN A 365 17.51 -20.64 17.44
N LYS A 366 16.85 -21.78 17.59
CA LYS A 366 16.53 -22.70 16.49
C LYS A 366 15.03 -22.83 16.29
N TYR A 367 14.64 -23.02 15.04
CA TYR A 367 13.24 -23.20 14.65
C TYR A 367 12.88 -24.67 14.58
N GLY A 368 11.66 -24.97 15.03
CA GLY A 368 11.00 -26.25 14.92
C GLY A 368 9.52 -26.04 14.59
N ALA A 369 8.78 -27.15 14.52
CA ALA A 369 7.34 -27.14 14.29
C ALA A 369 6.65 -28.05 15.30
N ILE A 370 5.51 -27.61 15.82
CA ILE A 370 4.66 -28.35 16.75
C ILE A 370 3.25 -28.50 16.19
N ASP A 371 2.55 -29.55 16.58
CA ASP A 371 1.11 -29.67 16.33
C ASP A 371 0.31 -28.74 17.26
N LYS A 372 -1.01 -28.68 17.06
CA LYS A 372 -1.94 -27.86 17.88
C LYS A 372 -1.98 -28.27 19.36
N LYS A 373 -1.42 -29.42 19.74
CA LYS A 373 -1.31 -29.90 21.13
C LYS A 373 0.09 -29.67 21.71
N GLY A 374 0.99 -29.02 20.99
CA GLY A 374 2.35 -28.73 21.42
C GLY A 374 3.35 -29.88 21.23
N ARG A 375 3.01 -30.95 20.50
CA ARG A 375 3.92 -32.06 20.24
C ARG A 375 4.82 -31.72 19.06
N TYR A 376 6.12 -31.98 19.15
CA TYR A 376 7.06 -31.71 18.05
C TYR A 376 6.75 -32.55 16.81
N ILE A 377 6.48 -31.85 15.72
CA ILE A 377 6.52 -32.38 14.36
C ILE A 377 7.98 -32.31 13.89
N LEU A 378 8.63 -31.17 14.10
CA LEU A 378 10.04 -30.93 13.84
C LEU A 378 10.72 -30.39 15.09
N GLU A 379 11.76 -31.09 15.54
CA GLU A 379 12.60 -30.64 16.64
C GLU A 379 13.26 -29.28 16.31
N PRO A 380 13.38 -28.36 17.29
CA PRO A 380 14.07 -27.09 17.10
C PRO A 380 15.56 -27.26 16.79
N LYS A 381 15.92 -27.38 15.51
CA LYS A 381 17.32 -27.51 15.04
C LYS A 381 17.63 -26.69 13.78
N TYR A 382 16.62 -26.08 13.18
CA TYR A 382 16.74 -25.37 11.90
C TYR A 382 17.06 -23.89 12.12
N ASN A 383 17.75 -23.27 11.17
CA ASN A 383 18.05 -21.83 11.24
C ASN A 383 16.83 -20.99 10.89
N LYS A 384 15.96 -21.50 10.01
CA LYS A 384 14.70 -20.87 9.61
C LYS A 384 13.74 -21.91 9.04
N ILE A 385 12.44 -21.72 9.25
CA ILE A 385 11.36 -22.48 8.61
C ILE A 385 10.37 -21.47 8.03
N CYS A 386 10.04 -21.60 6.74
CA CYS A 386 9.05 -20.77 6.06
C CYS A 386 7.96 -21.67 5.46
N PRO A 387 6.73 -21.63 6.01
CA PRO A 387 5.59 -22.33 5.42
C PRO A 387 5.26 -21.87 3.99
N MET A 388 4.76 -22.80 3.17
CA MET A 388 4.17 -22.54 1.85
C MET A 388 2.65 -22.76 1.86
N GLU A 389 1.98 -22.37 0.76
CA GLU A 389 0.53 -22.49 0.61
C GLU A 389 0.04 -23.94 0.41
N ASP A 390 0.91 -24.82 -0.07
CA ASP A 390 0.62 -26.20 -0.47
C ASP A 390 1.11 -27.24 0.55
N ASP A 391 1.09 -26.86 1.84
CA ASP A 391 1.53 -27.65 3.00
C ASP A 391 3.02 -28.01 3.05
N ASN A 392 3.82 -27.64 2.04
CA ASN A 392 5.27 -27.80 2.09
C ASN A 392 5.94 -26.69 2.91
N ILE A 393 7.18 -26.94 3.33
CA ILE A 393 7.96 -25.99 4.11
C ILE A 393 9.35 -25.81 3.53
N LEU A 394 9.75 -24.55 3.36
CA LEU A 394 11.13 -24.20 3.09
C LEU A 394 11.90 -24.22 4.39
N ILE A 395 13.04 -24.90 4.38
CA ILE A 395 13.89 -25.08 5.55
C ILE A 395 15.27 -24.55 5.23
N ASN A 396 15.78 -23.66 6.08
CA ASN A 396 17.20 -23.36 6.11
C ASN A 396 17.88 -24.23 7.17
N HIS A 397 18.71 -25.16 6.70
CA HIS A 397 19.50 -26.05 7.53
C HIS A 397 20.98 -25.89 7.17
N ASN A 398 21.81 -25.55 8.14
CA ASN A 398 23.25 -25.30 7.93
C ASN A 398 23.53 -24.29 6.80
N SER A 399 22.79 -23.19 6.79
CA SER A 399 22.91 -22.09 5.82
C SER A 399 22.53 -22.44 4.38
N LYS A 400 21.95 -23.62 4.15
CA LYS A 400 21.41 -24.01 2.86
C LYS A 400 19.91 -24.22 2.93
N TRP A 401 19.23 -23.82 1.87
CA TRP A 401 17.80 -23.94 1.71
C TRP A 401 17.41 -25.20 0.94
N GLY A 402 16.24 -25.73 1.28
CA GLY A 402 15.57 -26.84 0.60
C GLY A 402 14.10 -26.88 0.97
N LEU A 403 13.38 -27.86 0.41
CA LEU A 403 11.94 -28.03 0.54
C LEU A 403 11.64 -29.38 1.18
N MET A 404 10.71 -29.39 2.14
CA MET A 404 10.27 -30.60 2.82
C MET A 404 8.74 -30.70 2.79
N ASP A 405 8.21 -31.90 2.64
CA ASP A 405 6.77 -32.17 2.74
C ASP A 405 6.29 -32.35 4.19
N ALA A 406 4.98 -32.45 4.39
CA ALA A 406 4.37 -32.69 5.70
C ALA A 406 4.76 -34.05 6.34
N ASN A 407 5.22 -35.02 5.54
CA ASN A 407 5.69 -36.33 5.99
C ASN A 407 7.19 -36.34 6.33
N LYS A 408 7.85 -35.17 6.30
CA LYS A 408 9.28 -34.96 6.55
C LYS A 408 10.20 -35.50 5.45
N ASN A 409 9.66 -35.78 4.27
CA ASN A 409 10.46 -36.12 3.09
C ASN A 409 11.11 -34.85 2.55
N ILE A 410 12.41 -34.93 2.25
CA ILE A 410 13.12 -33.84 1.57
C ILE A 410 12.76 -33.91 0.09
N ILE A 411 11.99 -32.92 -0.39
CA ILE A 411 11.61 -32.77 -1.80
C ILE A 411 12.76 -32.12 -2.58
N ILE A 412 13.28 -31.00 -2.06
CA ILE A 412 14.43 -30.28 -2.63
C ILE A 412 15.53 -30.31 -1.59
N LYS A 413 16.70 -30.84 -1.96
CA LYS A 413 17.86 -30.97 -1.06
C LYS A 413 18.37 -29.61 -0.57
N TYR A 414 19.00 -29.62 0.61
CA TYR A 414 19.60 -28.43 1.23
C TYR A 414 20.92 -28.02 0.55
N ASN A 415 20.84 -27.59 -0.70
CA ASN A 415 22.01 -27.26 -1.53
C ASN A 415 22.10 -25.78 -1.90
N TYR A 416 21.01 -25.02 -1.74
CA TYR A 416 20.87 -23.69 -2.29
C TYR A 416 21.19 -22.59 -1.27
N ASP A 417 21.93 -21.56 -1.68
CA ASP A 417 22.18 -20.37 -0.85
C ASP A 417 20.92 -19.56 -0.62
N ASP A 418 20.01 -19.57 -1.60
CA ASP A 418 18.69 -18.96 -1.54
C ASP A 418 17.68 -19.73 -2.39
N ILE A 419 16.41 -19.69 -1.99
CA ILE A 419 15.29 -20.29 -2.72
C ILE A 419 14.05 -19.40 -2.59
N LEU A 420 13.43 -19.10 -3.73
CA LEU A 420 12.23 -18.26 -3.80
C LEU A 420 11.15 -18.97 -4.64
N PRO A 421 9.99 -19.31 -4.04
CA PRO A 421 8.86 -19.86 -4.78
C PRO A 421 8.35 -18.88 -5.84
N VAL A 422 8.16 -19.35 -7.07
CA VAL A 422 7.58 -18.60 -8.18
C VAL A 422 6.60 -19.48 -8.97
N ASN A 423 5.32 -19.11 -8.96
CA ASN A 423 4.25 -19.93 -9.53
C ASN A 423 4.33 -21.38 -8.96
N ASN A 424 4.60 -22.38 -9.81
CA ASN A 424 4.79 -23.78 -9.39
C ASN A 424 6.27 -24.22 -9.25
N ASN A 425 7.21 -23.30 -9.45
CA ASN A 425 8.66 -23.54 -9.54
C ASN A 425 9.43 -22.72 -8.48
N PHE A 426 10.75 -22.79 -8.51
CA PHE A 426 11.62 -22.10 -7.55
C PHE A 426 12.78 -21.40 -8.25
N ILE A 427 12.92 -20.10 -8.04
CA ILE A 427 14.19 -19.42 -8.31
C ILE A 427 15.17 -19.88 -7.24
N VAL A 428 16.31 -20.41 -7.67
CA VAL A 428 17.35 -20.93 -6.78
C VAL A 428 18.67 -20.21 -7.02
N LYS A 429 19.46 -20.06 -5.96
CA LYS A 429 20.77 -19.42 -6.00
C LYS A 429 21.87 -20.35 -5.47
N ILE A 430 22.97 -20.46 -6.19
CA ILE A 430 24.20 -21.14 -5.77
C ILE A 430 25.38 -20.29 -6.22
N ASN A 431 26.29 -19.95 -5.31
CA ASN A 431 27.53 -19.21 -5.60
C ASN A 431 27.30 -17.95 -6.44
N ASN A 432 26.28 -17.16 -6.09
CA ASN A 432 25.85 -15.95 -6.80
C ASN A 432 25.26 -16.14 -8.20
N LYS A 433 25.01 -17.37 -8.64
CA LYS A 433 24.29 -17.65 -9.87
C LYS A 433 22.88 -18.14 -9.58
N CYS A 434 21.93 -17.68 -10.39
CA CYS A 434 20.52 -17.95 -10.31
C CYS A 434 20.06 -18.86 -11.45
N GLY A 435 19.09 -19.72 -11.15
CA GLY A 435 18.36 -20.56 -12.10
C GLY A 435 16.94 -20.78 -11.61
N ILE A 436 16.14 -21.52 -12.38
CA ILE A 436 14.77 -21.91 -12.00
C ILE A 436 14.68 -23.42 -12.07
N ILE A 437 14.22 -24.04 -10.98
CA ILE A 437 13.99 -25.48 -10.90
C ILE A 437 12.52 -25.80 -10.67
N ASP A 438 12.11 -26.98 -11.11
CA ASP A 438 10.88 -27.62 -10.65
C ASP A 438 11.08 -28.30 -9.27
N ARG A 439 10.07 -29.01 -8.79
CA ARG A 439 10.11 -29.76 -7.52
C ARG A 439 11.00 -31.00 -7.55
N ASN A 440 11.32 -31.51 -8.73
CA ASN A 440 12.18 -32.67 -8.91
C ASN A 440 13.66 -32.24 -9.10
N GLU A 441 13.97 -30.97 -8.84
CA GLU A 441 15.29 -30.37 -9.06
C GLU A 441 15.71 -30.33 -10.55
N ASN A 442 14.76 -30.45 -11.49
CA ASN A 442 15.04 -30.25 -12.92
C ASN A 442 15.15 -28.75 -13.22
N TYR A 443 16.22 -28.36 -13.91
CA TYR A 443 16.40 -26.98 -14.34
C TYR A 443 15.50 -26.64 -15.53
N ILE A 444 14.53 -25.76 -15.28
CA ILE A 444 13.75 -25.07 -16.32
C ILE A 444 14.59 -23.94 -16.91
N VAL A 445 15.29 -23.21 -16.02
CA VAL A 445 16.25 -22.17 -16.39
C VAL A 445 17.60 -22.54 -15.79
N PRO A 446 18.66 -22.69 -16.60
CA PRO A 446 19.96 -23.13 -16.10
C PRO A 446 20.57 -22.13 -15.12
N LEU A 447 21.35 -22.64 -14.16
CA LEU A 447 22.05 -21.87 -13.13
C LEU A 447 23.22 -21.07 -13.71
N LYS A 448 22.95 -19.95 -14.39
CA LYS A 448 23.98 -19.13 -15.06
C LYS A 448 23.77 -17.62 -14.92
N TYR A 449 22.57 -17.18 -14.61
CA TYR A 449 22.22 -15.76 -14.53
C TYR A 449 22.72 -15.16 -13.22
N ASP A 450 23.06 -13.88 -13.20
CA ASP A 450 23.41 -13.17 -11.97
C ASP A 450 22.15 -12.91 -11.13
N GLU A 451 21.06 -12.53 -11.80
CA GLU A 451 19.77 -12.24 -11.19
C GLU A 451 18.60 -12.69 -12.09
N ILE A 452 17.48 -13.05 -11.45
CA ILE A 452 16.23 -13.41 -12.10
C ILE A 452 15.09 -12.72 -11.35
N MET A 453 14.24 -11.96 -12.06
CA MET A 453 13.14 -11.20 -11.47
C MET A 453 11.84 -11.43 -12.25
N LYS A 454 10.73 -11.66 -11.56
CA LYS A 454 9.41 -11.81 -12.19
C LYS A 454 8.99 -10.51 -12.91
N ARG A 455 8.52 -10.65 -14.15
CA ARG A 455 8.03 -9.56 -15.01
C ARG A 455 6.87 -10.04 -15.90
N GLU A 456 6.16 -9.08 -16.47
CA GLU A 456 5.19 -9.30 -17.55
C GLU A 456 5.58 -8.42 -18.74
N LEU A 457 5.44 -8.94 -19.96
CA LEU A 457 5.65 -8.20 -21.20
C LEU A 457 4.55 -8.55 -22.21
N GLY A 458 3.65 -7.61 -22.48
CA GLY A 458 2.57 -7.77 -23.47
C GLY A 458 1.69 -8.99 -23.22
N GLY A 459 1.31 -9.23 -21.95
CA GLY A 459 0.50 -10.37 -21.53
C GLY A 459 1.27 -11.68 -21.35
N ILE A 460 2.57 -11.71 -21.63
CA ILE A 460 3.43 -12.87 -21.36
C ILE A 460 4.02 -12.73 -19.96
N ASN A 461 3.69 -13.69 -19.09
CA ASN A 461 4.36 -13.85 -17.80
C ASN A 461 5.74 -14.49 -18.00
N GLY A 462 6.75 -13.92 -17.37
CA GLY A 462 8.12 -14.42 -17.49
C GLY A 462 9.06 -13.79 -16.49
N TYR A 463 10.33 -13.75 -16.87
CA TYR A 463 11.40 -13.27 -16.02
C TYR A 463 12.35 -12.36 -16.77
N GLU A 464 12.64 -11.21 -16.18
CA GLU A 464 13.84 -10.46 -16.50
C GLU A 464 15.05 -11.23 -15.98
N VAL A 465 16.05 -11.42 -16.84
CA VAL A 465 17.27 -12.13 -16.51
C VAL A 465 18.48 -11.24 -16.73
N ILE A 466 19.43 -11.27 -15.80
CA ILE A 466 20.67 -10.51 -15.90
C ILE A 466 21.84 -11.47 -16.06
N LEU A 467 22.66 -11.26 -17.08
CA LEU A 467 23.90 -12.00 -17.33
C LEU A 467 25.01 -11.02 -17.69
N ASN A 468 26.05 -10.95 -16.86
CA ASN A 468 27.19 -10.04 -17.02
C ASN A 468 26.76 -8.58 -17.18
N ASN A 469 25.84 -8.11 -16.32
CA ASN A 469 25.21 -6.77 -16.39
C ASN A 469 24.39 -6.49 -17.68
N LYS A 470 24.05 -7.53 -18.44
CA LYS A 470 23.16 -7.43 -19.60
C LYS A 470 21.81 -8.07 -19.28
N HIS A 471 20.76 -7.34 -19.60
CA HIS A 471 19.37 -7.68 -19.34
C HIS A 471 18.75 -8.35 -20.56
N GLY A 472 17.95 -9.38 -20.30
CA GLY A 472 17.11 -10.09 -21.26
C GLY A 472 15.75 -10.44 -20.64
N PHE A 473 14.93 -11.14 -21.41
CA PHE A 473 13.63 -11.60 -20.97
C PHE A 473 13.39 -13.04 -21.45
N ILE A 474 12.97 -13.89 -20.53
CA ILE A 474 12.59 -15.27 -20.80
C ILE A 474 11.13 -15.49 -20.41
N ASP A 475 10.44 -16.40 -21.08
CA ASP A 475 9.10 -16.81 -20.66
C ASP A 475 9.14 -17.70 -19.41
N GLU A 476 7.96 -18.11 -18.92
CA GLU A 476 7.85 -18.97 -17.74
C GLU A 476 8.43 -20.39 -17.92
N ASN A 477 8.61 -20.84 -19.17
CA ASN A 477 9.18 -22.13 -19.54
C ASN A 477 10.70 -22.05 -19.77
N GLY A 478 11.29 -20.87 -19.66
CA GLY A 478 12.72 -20.64 -19.87
C GLY A 478 13.12 -20.37 -21.32
N HIS A 479 12.17 -20.21 -22.25
CA HIS A 479 12.49 -19.80 -23.62
C HIS A 479 12.94 -18.35 -23.64
N VAL A 480 14.05 -18.09 -24.33
CA VAL A 480 14.57 -16.74 -24.49
C VAL A 480 13.72 -15.99 -25.52
N ILE A 481 13.04 -14.93 -25.07
CA ILE A 481 12.31 -14.00 -25.93
C ILE A 481 13.22 -12.84 -26.31
N ILE A 482 14.01 -12.34 -25.35
CA ILE A 482 14.97 -11.26 -25.53
C ILE A 482 16.31 -11.72 -24.95
N ASP A 483 17.32 -11.83 -25.81
CA ASP A 483 18.67 -12.19 -25.39
C ASP A 483 19.23 -11.20 -24.36
N PRO A 484 19.97 -11.67 -23.35
CA PRO A 484 20.60 -10.81 -22.35
C PRO A 484 21.81 -10.08 -22.95
N LYS A 485 21.54 -9.01 -23.71
CA LYS A 485 22.58 -8.19 -24.38
C LYS A 485 22.44 -6.69 -24.17
N TYR A 486 21.37 -6.24 -23.53
CA TYR A 486 21.06 -4.83 -23.33
C TYR A 486 21.51 -4.35 -21.94
N THR A 487 22.16 -3.19 -21.83
CA THR A 487 22.60 -2.65 -20.52
C THR A 487 21.55 -1.82 -19.81
N GLU A 488 20.61 -1.25 -20.57
CA GLU A 488 19.50 -0.50 -20.00
C GLU A 488 18.20 -1.04 -20.56
N VAL A 489 17.30 -1.40 -19.64
CA VAL A 489 16.01 -1.97 -19.96
C VAL A 489 14.94 -1.32 -19.10
N THR A 490 13.84 -0.92 -19.72
CA THR A 490 12.65 -0.41 -19.02
C THR A 490 11.44 -1.15 -19.55
N PHE A 491 10.91 -2.07 -18.73
CA PHE A 491 9.68 -2.78 -19.03
C PHE A 491 8.49 -1.80 -18.94
N LYS A 492 7.68 -1.76 -20.00
CA LYS A 492 6.35 -1.16 -20.02
C LYS A 492 5.33 -2.30 -20.18
N GLU A 493 4.04 -1.98 -20.17
CA GLU A 493 2.99 -3.01 -20.23
C GLU A 493 3.07 -3.88 -21.49
N ASP A 494 3.08 -3.29 -22.69
CA ASP A 494 3.06 -4.04 -23.95
C ASP A 494 4.44 -4.10 -24.63
N LEU A 495 5.37 -3.22 -24.26
CA LEU A 495 6.67 -3.05 -24.91
C LEU A 495 7.78 -2.96 -23.86
N VAL A 496 9.02 -3.23 -24.27
CA VAL A 496 10.21 -2.98 -23.46
C VAL A 496 11.13 -2.04 -24.20
N LEU A 497 11.53 -0.95 -23.53
CA LEU A 497 12.53 -0.02 -24.04
C LEU A 497 13.91 -0.56 -23.68
N VAL A 498 14.78 -0.72 -24.68
CA VAL A 498 16.14 -1.22 -24.51
C VAL A 498 17.16 -0.28 -25.13
N PHE A 499 18.38 -0.25 -24.59
CA PHE A 499 19.52 0.44 -25.19
C PHE A 499 20.45 -0.57 -25.89
N ASP A 500 20.53 -0.46 -27.21
CA ASP A 500 21.43 -1.23 -28.08
C ASP A 500 22.76 -0.50 -28.23
N GLU A 501 23.78 -1.01 -27.54
CA GLU A 501 25.14 -0.45 -27.53
C GLU A 501 25.85 -0.57 -28.87
N GLU A 502 25.64 -1.66 -29.61
CA GLU A 502 26.35 -1.93 -30.87
C GLU A 502 26.02 -0.86 -31.91
N ASN A 503 24.76 -0.46 -31.95
CA ASN A 503 24.26 0.55 -32.89
C ASN A 503 24.18 1.95 -32.27
N ASN A 504 24.47 2.08 -30.97
CA ASN A 504 24.17 3.25 -30.15
C ASN A 504 22.75 3.77 -30.45
N LYS A 505 21.72 2.97 -30.19
CA LYS A 505 20.29 3.33 -30.40
C LYS A 505 19.40 2.81 -29.28
N PHE A 506 18.30 3.49 -29.04
CA PHE A 506 17.21 2.95 -28.24
C PHE A 506 16.22 2.21 -29.14
N LYS A 507 15.66 1.12 -28.64
CA LYS A 507 14.68 0.30 -29.36
C LYS A 507 13.49 -0.02 -28.46
N TYR A 508 12.29 0.01 -29.01
CA TYR A 508 11.16 -0.69 -28.40
C TYR A 508 11.08 -2.09 -28.98
N LEU A 509 11.09 -3.09 -28.10
CA LEU A 509 10.84 -4.48 -28.45
C LEU A 509 9.43 -4.87 -27.99
N ASN A 510 8.73 -5.65 -28.80
CA ASN A 510 7.45 -6.25 -28.43
C ASN A 510 7.65 -7.55 -27.63
N ASN A 511 6.55 -8.20 -27.28
CA ASN A 511 6.53 -9.48 -26.56
C ASN A 511 7.05 -10.69 -27.36
N LYS A 512 7.50 -10.49 -28.61
CA LYS A 512 8.21 -11.48 -29.43
C LYS A 512 9.71 -11.15 -29.58
N GLY A 513 10.19 -10.09 -28.93
CA GLY A 513 11.55 -9.59 -29.10
C GLY A 513 11.78 -8.83 -30.40
N GLU A 514 10.75 -8.56 -31.19
CA GLU A 514 10.86 -7.85 -32.46
C GLU A 514 10.93 -6.34 -32.22
N THR A 515 11.80 -5.66 -32.95
CA THR A 515 11.90 -4.19 -32.89
C THR A 515 10.71 -3.55 -33.59
N VAL A 516 9.89 -2.81 -32.84
CA VAL A 516 8.74 -2.05 -33.37
C VAL A 516 9.05 -0.56 -33.54
N TRP A 517 10.13 -0.08 -32.94
CA TRP A 517 10.64 1.28 -33.12
C TRP A 517 12.13 1.36 -32.78
N THR A 518 12.87 2.18 -33.54
CA THR A 518 14.28 2.49 -33.31
C THR A 518 14.44 4.00 -33.28
N SER A 519 15.17 4.52 -32.30
CA SER A 519 15.48 5.95 -32.22
C SER A 519 16.35 6.41 -33.40
N ASN A 520 16.29 7.70 -33.74
CA ASN A 520 17.16 8.27 -34.77
C ASN A 520 18.59 8.54 -34.24
N GLU A 521 18.76 8.69 -32.93
CA GLU A 521 20.04 8.88 -32.22
C GLU A 521 20.12 8.04 -30.93
N GLY A 522 21.35 7.78 -30.48
CA GLY A 522 21.66 7.01 -29.27
C GLY A 522 21.91 7.86 -28.04
N LYS A 523 22.76 7.36 -27.14
CA LYS A 523 23.32 8.18 -26.07
C LYS A 523 24.36 9.13 -26.65
N VAL A 524 24.23 10.39 -26.28
CA VAL A 524 25.29 11.38 -26.45
C VAL A 524 26.20 11.24 -25.24
N PHE A 525 27.38 10.66 -25.43
CA PHE A 525 28.41 10.52 -24.38
C PHE A 525 29.07 11.86 -24.05
#